data_AF-A0A2M8QZE0-F1
#
_entry.id   AF-A0A2M8QZE0-F1
#
_cell.length_a   1.000
_cell.length_b   1.000
_cell.length_c   1.000
_cell.angle_alpha   90.00
_cell.angle_beta   90.00
_cell.angle_gamma   90.00
#
_symmetry.space_group_name_H-M   'P 1'
#
loop_
_entity.id
_entity.type
_entity.pdbx_description
1 polymer ?
#
loop_
_entity_poly.entity_id
_entity_poly.type
_entity_poly.pdbx_seq_one_letter_code
_entity_poly.pdbx_strand_id
1 'polypeptide(L)'
;MLRRDKFKCVECETPCSRGDADIHHLLPRSAGGTDEPSNLVTLCDGCHAAHHPKLAAGLGRRAIERWAVRLARWLDRRGEVPEEGQNFGPALRLFGLDRFRDGQLAVVQAALAGRSILVVSPTGFGKTLCFQLPAVLRRQVSVVVSPLKALMGEQVSALLRRKIPSSFINSDIDVDEKRLRYRLLASNHIKLLYAAPERFFVRNLNEQQLLRSLRPAFLVIDEAHCVDQWGVDFRPEYGRLKEVREALGSPPVLAFTATAGQDMQERILKSLGIPDAQVFVRGVDRPNIALCRWSVAVDERPGVIAQLCRVRMPSRGKVMIFVPTRKIGEALQKHLSEQGLRTPFYHSQLGDAWKREQLLKRFSGESRPEVDRIICTSAFGMGLDIKNVRLVIHWQHPSSIEDYLQEFGRAGRDGKASVAVLLHDRSNTRRDIGLLQFMADRAVGNAQLSPAEALAASNHKATQIDRMARLTTCQGCFREALVGYFMGPRRAERRSFSTWLLELVFADRGVQQQRADCCDSCQQRFISRQGPLAFVRKVLCD
;
A
#
# COMPACT_ATOMS: atom_id res chain seq x y z
N MET A 1 -11.22 -46.23 24.87
CA MET A 1 -10.24 -45.17 24.56
C MET A 1 -10.10 -44.20 25.70
N LEU A 2 -11.04 -43.28 25.92
CA LEU A 2 -10.94 -42.25 26.98
C LEU A 2 -10.53 -42.74 28.37
N ARG A 3 -11.15 -43.82 28.90
CA ARG A 3 -10.75 -44.39 30.20
C ARG A 3 -9.34 -44.99 30.20
N ARG A 4 -8.91 -45.61 29.09
CA ARG A 4 -7.55 -46.16 28.91
C ARG A 4 -6.53 -45.02 28.88
N ASP A 5 -6.86 -43.95 28.15
CA ASP A 5 -6.01 -42.77 27.98
C ASP A 5 -6.18 -41.76 29.12
N LYS A 6 -6.76 -42.19 30.26
CA LYS A 6 -6.97 -41.40 31.49
C LYS A 6 -7.64 -40.03 31.26
N PHE A 7 -8.55 -39.95 30.29
CA PHE A 7 -9.23 -38.73 29.89
C PHE A 7 -8.26 -37.59 29.53
N LYS A 8 -7.15 -37.91 28.86
CA LYS A 8 -6.17 -36.95 28.37
C LYS A 8 -5.82 -37.22 26.91
N CYS A 9 -5.46 -36.16 26.20
CA CYS A 9 -4.83 -36.23 24.88
C CYS A 9 -3.48 -36.94 25.00
N VAL A 10 -3.23 -37.94 24.16
CA VAL A 10 -1.98 -38.71 24.20
C VAL A 10 -0.77 -37.88 23.74
N GLU A 11 -1.00 -36.84 22.93
CA GLU A 11 0.09 -36.06 22.32
C GLU A 11 0.49 -34.80 23.10
N CYS A 12 -0.46 -34.13 23.73
CA CYS A 12 -0.20 -32.88 24.46
C CYS A 12 -0.67 -32.91 25.93
N GLU A 13 -1.13 -34.07 26.41
CA GLU A 13 -1.60 -34.34 27.79
C GLU A 13 -2.78 -33.49 28.28
N THR A 14 -3.39 -32.69 27.40
CA THR A 14 -4.55 -31.85 27.72
C THR A 14 -5.72 -32.74 28.14
N PRO A 15 -6.43 -32.44 29.24
CA PRO A 15 -7.61 -33.18 29.66
C PRO A 15 -8.71 -33.16 28.58
N CYS A 16 -9.29 -34.31 28.27
CA CYS A 16 -10.35 -34.48 27.26
C CYS A 16 -11.64 -34.99 27.92
N SER A 17 -12.72 -34.22 27.82
CA SER A 17 -14.06 -34.65 28.23
C SER A 17 -14.67 -35.57 27.16
N ARG A 18 -15.77 -36.28 27.48
CA ARG A 18 -16.39 -37.24 26.53
C ARG A 18 -16.87 -36.58 25.23
N GLY A 19 -17.08 -35.26 25.20
CA GLY A 19 -17.51 -34.51 24.02
C GLY A 19 -16.39 -33.87 23.21
N ASP A 20 -15.18 -33.71 23.79
CA ASP A 20 -14.06 -32.93 23.21
C ASP A 20 -12.89 -33.83 22.78
N ALA A 21 -13.19 -35.11 22.57
CA ALA A 21 -12.21 -36.16 22.37
C ALA A 21 -12.42 -36.81 21.02
N ASP A 22 -11.45 -36.62 20.13
CA ASP A 22 -11.41 -37.27 18.83
C ASP A 22 -10.57 -38.56 18.91
N ILE A 23 -11.00 -39.59 18.18
CA ILE A 23 -10.29 -40.88 18.09
C ILE A 23 -9.60 -40.95 16.74
N HIS A 24 -8.29 -41.15 16.74
CA HIS A 24 -7.46 -41.18 15.54
C HIS A 24 -6.67 -42.49 15.42
N HIS A 25 -6.43 -42.96 14.19
CA HIS A 25 -5.60 -44.15 13.92
C HIS A 25 -4.10 -43.81 13.93
N LEU A 26 -3.28 -44.60 14.60
CA LEU A 26 -1.82 -44.45 14.55
C LEU A 26 -1.28 -44.89 13.17
N LEU A 27 -1.75 -46.05 12.68
CA LEU A 27 -1.52 -46.51 11.32
C LEU A 27 -2.79 -46.27 10.50
N PRO A 28 -2.75 -45.46 9.43
CA PRO A 28 -3.92 -45.18 8.60
C PRO A 28 -4.51 -46.45 7.98
N ARG A 29 -5.84 -46.50 7.82
CA ARG A 29 -6.53 -47.63 7.13
C ARG A 29 -6.00 -47.89 5.73
N SER A 30 -5.64 -46.82 5.00
CA SER A 30 -5.03 -46.93 3.66
C SER A 30 -3.66 -47.61 3.65
N ALA A 31 -3.02 -47.74 4.81
CA ALA A 31 -1.75 -48.43 5.02
C ALA A 31 -1.93 -49.74 5.82
N GLY A 32 -3.15 -50.30 5.89
CA GLY A 32 -3.45 -51.57 6.56
C GLY A 32 -3.79 -51.47 8.05
N GLY A 33 -4.00 -50.26 8.59
CA GLY A 33 -4.41 -50.09 9.99
C GLY A 33 -5.84 -50.58 10.26
N THR A 34 -6.00 -51.40 11.30
CA THR A 34 -7.29 -51.94 11.75
C THR A 34 -7.94 -51.03 12.81
N ASP A 35 -9.23 -51.24 13.10
CA ASP A 35 -9.96 -50.53 14.18
C ASP A 35 -9.72 -51.15 15.56
N GLU A 36 -8.67 -51.95 15.71
CA GLU A 36 -8.31 -52.55 16.98
C GLU A 36 -7.94 -51.48 18.01
N PRO A 37 -8.28 -51.69 19.29
CA PRO A 37 -8.00 -50.71 20.31
C PRO A 37 -6.55 -50.23 20.37
N SER A 38 -5.59 -51.11 20.09
CA SER A 38 -4.16 -50.82 20.04
C SER A 38 -3.75 -49.79 18.99
N ASN A 39 -4.50 -49.67 17.89
CA ASN A 39 -4.21 -48.75 16.79
C ASN A 39 -4.95 -47.40 16.91
N LEU A 40 -5.75 -47.21 17.96
CA LEU A 40 -6.56 -46.02 18.17
C LEU A 40 -6.04 -45.21 19.36
N VAL A 41 -5.91 -43.89 19.20
CA VAL A 41 -5.50 -42.96 20.26
C VAL A 41 -6.51 -41.83 20.44
N THR A 42 -6.63 -41.33 21.67
CA THR A 42 -7.44 -40.15 21.98
C THR A 42 -6.61 -38.88 21.78
N LEU A 43 -7.09 -37.97 20.94
CA LEU A 43 -6.51 -36.65 20.72
C LEU A 43 -7.52 -35.56 21.09
N CYS A 44 -7.04 -34.40 21.55
CA CYS A 44 -7.87 -33.20 21.63
C CYS A 44 -8.08 -32.60 20.23
N ASP A 45 -9.14 -31.79 20.06
CA ASP A 45 -9.47 -31.12 18.78
C ASP A 45 -8.26 -30.45 18.11
N GLY A 46 -7.39 -29.81 18.90
CA GLY A 46 -6.19 -29.13 18.41
C GLY A 46 -5.09 -30.06 17.91
N CYS A 47 -4.86 -31.21 18.54
CA CYS A 47 -3.88 -32.19 18.05
C CYS A 47 -4.46 -33.00 16.88
N HIS A 48 -5.74 -33.35 16.95
CA HIS A 48 -6.45 -33.97 15.84
C HIS A 48 -6.47 -33.06 14.59
N ALA A 49 -6.57 -31.74 14.78
CA ALA A 49 -6.38 -30.72 13.75
C ALA A 49 -5.05 -30.81 13.00
N ALA A 50 -3.98 -31.01 13.76
CA ALA A 50 -2.62 -30.97 13.27
C ALA A 50 -2.36 -32.19 12.39
N HIS A 51 -2.89 -33.35 12.77
CA HIS A 51 -2.86 -34.59 12.00
C HIS A 51 -3.84 -34.59 10.83
N HIS A 52 -4.96 -33.87 10.94
CA HIS A 52 -5.95 -33.68 9.89
C HIS A 52 -6.22 -32.19 9.61
N PRO A 53 -5.36 -31.52 8.82
CA PRO A 53 -5.44 -30.09 8.52
C PRO A 53 -6.76 -29.65 7.86
N LYS A 54 -7.59 -30.61 7.42
CA LYS A 54 -8.88 -30.36 6.78
C LYS A 54 -10.04 -30.21 7.77
N LEU A 55 -9.94 -30.72 9.01
CA LEU A 55 -11.10 -30.94 9.88
C LEU A 55 -11.29 -29.92 11.02
N ALA A 56 -10.25 -29.39 11.63
CA ALA A 56 -10.40 -28.85 12.99
C ALA A 56 -10.49 -27.32 13.16
N ALA A 57 -11.15 -26.62 12.24
CA ALA A 57 -11.54 -25.22 12.51
C ALA A 57 -12.87 -24.83 11.83
N GLY A 58 -13.65 -25.83 11.43
CA GLY A 58 -14.40 -25.73 10.18
C GLY A 58 -15.91 -25.56 10.29
N LEU A 59 -16.62 -26.26 11.16
CA LEU A 59 -18.03 -26.52 10.88
C LEU A 59 -18.93 -25.28 11.01
N GLY A 60 -18.88 -24.55 12.12
CA GLY A 60 -19.71 -23.35 12.33
C GLY A 60 -19.36 -22.19 11.39
N ARG A 61 -18.11 -21.71 11.44
CA ARG A 61 -17.67 -20.57 10.62
C ARG A 61 -17.71 -20.86 9.12
N ARG A 62 -17.30 -22.05 8.65
CA ARG A 62 -17.40 -22.39 7.21
C ARG A 62 -18.84 -22.63 6.77
N ALA A 63 -19.74 -23.10 7.66
CA ALA A 63 -21.16 -23.18 7.34
C ALA A 63 -21.74 -21.78 7.17
N ILE A 64 -21.48 -20.86 8.10
CA ILE A 64 -21.91 -19.45 8.01
C ILE A 64 -21.32 -18.75 6.79
N GLU A 65 -20.02 -18.90 6.53
CA GLU A 65 -19.33 -18.34 5.34
C GLU A 65 -19.96 -18.87 4.04
N ARG A 66 -20.19 -20.19 3.93
CA ARG A 66 -20.82 -20.80 2.75
C ARG A 66 -22.28 -20.38 2.58
N TRP A 67 -23.04 -20.30 3.67
CA TRP A 67 -24.44 -19.89 3.66
C TRP A 67 -24.57 -18.42 3.26
N ALA A 68 -23.71 -17.56 3.81
CA ALA A 68 -23.66 -16.14 3.46
C ALA A 68 -23.33 -15.92 1.98
N VAL A 69 -22.37 -16.65 1.41
CA VAL A 69 -22.07 -16.57 -0.03
C VAL A 69 -23.24 -17.08 -0.88
N ARG A 70 -23.87 -18.20 -0.50
CA ARG A 70 -25.03 -18.74 -1.22
C ARG A 70 -26.22 -17.77 -1.19
N LEU A 71 -26.51 -17.20 -0.02
CA LEU A 71 -27.57 -16.21 0.14
C LEU A 71 -27.25 -14.92 -0.60
N ALA A 72 -26.01 -14.43 -0.53
CA ALA A 72 -25.56 -13.25 -1.27
C ALA A 72 -25.74 -13.46 -2.78
N ARG A 73 -25.36 -14.63 -3.33
CA ARG A 73 -25.59 -14.99 -4.73
C ARG A 73 -27.06 -15.09 -5.09
N TRP A 74 -27.89 -15.67 -4.22
CA TRP A 74 -29.34 -15.76 -4.45
C TRP A 74 -30.00 -14.36 -4.50
N LEU A 75 -29.53 -13.43 -3.67
CA LEU A 75 -30.02 -12.04 -3.63
C LEU A 75 -29.39 -11.14 -4.70
N ASP A 76 -28.30 -11.58 -5.31
CA ASP A 76 -27.53 -10.81 -6.28
C ASP A 76 -28.15 -10.88 -7.68
N ARG A 77 -29.17 -10.05 -7.88
CA ARG A 77 -29.84 -9.88 -9.19
C ARG A 77 -28.94 -9.28 -10.28
N ARG A 78 -27.73 -8.80 -9.94
CA ARG A 78 -26.81 -8.11 -10.85
C ARG A 78 -25.58 -8.94 -11.22
N GLY A 79 -25.39 -10.12 -10.64
CA GLY A 79 -24.22 -10.98 -10.89
C GLY A 79 -22.90 -10.35 -10.42
N GLU A 80 -22.94 -9.52 -9.38
CA GLU A 80 -21.78 -8.87 -8.75
C GLU A 80 -20.96 -9.82 -7.87
N VAL A 81 -21.53 -10.94 -7.40
CA VAL A 81 -20.90 -11.92 -6.51
C VAL A 81 -20.31 -13.08 -7.32
N PRO A 82 -18.98 -13.20 -7.42
CA PRO A 82 -18.33 -14.26 -8.20
C PRO A 82 -18.51 -15.64 -7.54
N GLU A 83 -18.46 -16.70 -8.35
CA GLU A 83 -18.59 -18.09 -7.85
C GLU A 83 -17.49 -18.46 -6.86
N GLU A 84 -16.29 -17.94 -7.11
CA GLU A 84 -15.10 -18.12 -6.29
C GLU A 84 -15.23 -17.52 -4.89
N GLY A 85 -16.26 -16.70 -4.62
CA GLY A 85 -16.54 -16.13 -3.31
C GLY A 85 -16.71 -17.16 -2.19
N GLN A 86 -17.08 -18.40 -2.53
CA GLN A 86 -17.18 -19.52 -1.57
C GLN A 86 -15.82 -19.88 -0.94
N ASN A 87 -14.73 -19.50 -1.60
CA ASN A 87 -13.36 -19.80 -1.18
C ASN A 87 -12.66 -18.63 -0.50
N PHE A 88 -13.34 -17.51 -0.19
CA PHE A 88 -12.74 -16.38 0.51
C PHE A 88 -12.14 -16.75 1.87
N GLY A 89 -12.90 -17.47 2.72
CA GLY A 89 -12.40 -17.91 4.03
C GLY A 89 -11.13 -18.76 3.94
N PRO A 90 -11.11 -19.86 3.16
CA PRO A 90 -9.90 -20.64 2.91
C PRO A 90 -8.74 -19.82 2.32
N ALA A 91 -8.99 -18.95 1.35
CA ALA A 91 -7.96 -18.13 0.72
C ALA A 91 -7.35 -17.13 1.71
N LEU A 92 -8.17 -16.44 2.51
CA LEU A 92 -7.69 -15.53 3.56
C LEU A 92 -6.78 -16.25 4.57
N ARG A 93 -7.18 -17.45 5.00
CA ARG A 93 -6.36 -18.28 5.91
C ARG A 93 -5.00 -18.64 5.33
N LEU A 94 -4.89 -18.87 4.01
CA LEU A 94 -3.60 -19.11 3.33
C LEU A 94 -2.66 -17.90 3.44
N PHE A 95 -3.22 -16.68 3.50
CA PHE A 95 -2.47 -15.45 3.71
C PHE A 95 -2.25 -15.11 5.19
N GLY A 96 -2.74 -15.93 6.12
CA GLY A 96 -2.68 -15.68 7.56
C GLY A 96 -3.66 -14.59 8.04
N LEU A 97 -4.79 -14.45 7.34
CA LEU A 97 -5.79 -13.42 7.60
C LEU A 97 -7.15 -14.04 7.91
N ASP A 98 -7.92 -13.38 8.76
CA ASP A 98 -9.29 -13.79 9.10
C ASP A 98 -10.35 -13.04 8.28
N ARG A 99 -10.10 -11.75 8.00
CA ARG A 99 -11.03 -10.82 7.37
C ARG A 99 -10.29 -9.87 6.43
N PHE A 100 -11.02 -9.33 5.47
CA PHE A 100 -10.63 -8.21 4.63
C PHE A 100 -10.64 -6.90 5.42
N ARG A 101 -9.67 -6.02 5.14
CA ARG A 101 -9.64 -4.65 5.66
C ARG A 101 -10.47 -3.71 4.81
N ASP A 102 -11.30 -2.87 5.42
CA ASP A 102 -11.97 -1.76 4.73
C ASP A 102 -12.59 -2.21 3.38
N GLY A 103 -12.80 -1.36 2.38
CA GLY A 103 -13.20 -1.82 1.03
C GLY A 103 -12.24 -2.75 0.23
N GLN A 104 -11.48 -3.69 0.83
CA GLN A 104 -10.68 -4.70 0.08
C GLN A 104 -11.59 -5.71 -0.62
N LEU A 105 -12.69 -6.09 0.02
CA LEU A 105 -13.63 -7.07 -0.52
C LEU A 105 -14.21 -6.63 -1.87
N ALA A 106 -14.65 -5.37 -1.99
CA ALA A 106 -15.19 -4.82 -3.24
C ALA A 106 -14.18 -4.90 -4.41
N VAL A 107 -12.90 -4.61 -4.12
CA VAL A 107 -11.80 -4.70 -5.11
C VAL A 107 -11.61 -6.15 -5.57
N VAL A 108 -11.56 -7.10 -4.63
CA VAL A 108 -11.41 -8.53 -4.93
C VAL A 108 -12.60 -9.06 -5.72
N GLN A 109 -13.82 -8.66 -5.37
CA GLN A 109 -15.03 -9.06 -6.10
C GLN A 109 -15.02 -8.56 -7.54
N ALA A 110 -14.66 -7.28 -7.76
CA ALA A 110 -14.55 -6.72 -9.11
C ALA A 110 -13.50 -7.46 -9.96
N ALA A 111 -12.34 -7.79 -9.38
CA ALA A 111 -11.30 -8.58 -10.05
C ALA A 111 -11.81 -9.99 -10.42
N LEU A 112 -12.48 -10.68 -9.50
CA LEU A 112 -13.04 -12.02 -9.74
C LEU A 112 -14.25 -12.01 -10.69
N ALA A 113 -14.97 -10.90 -10.80
CA ALA A 113 -15.97 -10.69 -11.84
C ALA A 113 -15.34 -10.49 -13.24
N GLY A 114 -14.01 -10.53 -13.37
CA GLY A 114 -13.29 -10.37 -14.63
C GLY A 114 -13.18 -8.91 -15.10
N ARG A 115 -13.50 -7.95 -14.23
CA ARG A 115 -13.40 -6.51 -14.57
C ARG A 115 -11.96 -6.04 -14.44
N SER A 116 -11.57 -5.11 -15.32
CA SER A 116 -10.34 -4.35 -15.12
C SER A 116 -10.57 -3.29 -14.04
N ILE A 117 -9.56 -3.02 -13.22
CA ILE A 117 -9.66 -2.11 -12.09
C ILE A 117 -8.42 -1.22 -11.98
N LEU A 118 -8.62 -0.04 -11.40
CA LEU A 118 -7.54 0.81 -10.89
C LEU A 118 -7.74 1.05 -9.41
N VAL A 119 -6.76 0.71 -8.59
CA VAL A 119 -6.78 0.93 -7.15
C VAL A 119 -5.77 1.99 -6.79
N VAL A 120 -6.27 3.14 -6.34
CA VAL A 120 -5.46 4.25 -5.80
C VAL A 120 -5.56 4.19 -4.29
N SER A 121 -4.47 3.80 -3.63
CA SER A 121 -4.45 3.71 -2.17
C SER A 121 -3.05 3.89 -1.62
N PRO A 122 -2.81 4.46 -0.42
CA PRO A 122 -1.46 4.57 0.10
C PRO A 122 -0.78 3.20 0.33
N THR A 123 0.54 3.20 0.45
CA THR A 123 1.30 2.01 0.87
C THR A 123 0.87 1.54 2.27
N GLY A 124 0.92 0.23 2.52
CA GLY A 124 0.49 -0.37 3.79
C GLY A 124 -1.01 -0.67 3.90
N PHE A 125 -1.86 -0.21 2.97
CA PHE A 125 -3.30 -0.50 2.94
C PHE A 125 -3.67 -1.89 2.36
N GLY A 126 -2.67 -2.73 2.08
CA GLY A 126 -2.90 -4.12 1.68
C GLY A 126 -3.29 -4.31 0.21
N LYS A 127 -2.78 -3.47 -0.70
CA LYS A 127 -2.96 -3.64 -2.16
C LYS A 127 -2.53 -5.02 -2.65
N THR A 128 -1.45 -5.53 -2.07
CA THR A 128 -0.87 -6.83 -2.41
C THR A 128 -1.88 -7.96 -2.31
N LEU A 129 -2.70 -7.97 -1.24
CA LEU A 129 -3.76 -8.97 -1.09
C LEU A 129 -4.82 -8.83 -2.19
N CYS A 130 -5.17 -7.60 -2.58
CA CYS A 130 -6.21 -7.33 -3.56
C CYS A 130 -5.95 -7.93 -4.95
N PHE A 131 -4.69 -8.23 -5.31
CA PHE A 131 -4.38 -8.98 -6.53
C PHE A 131 -3.90 -10.41 -6.26
N GLN A 132 -3.21 -10.67 -5.15
CA GLN A 132 -2.73 -12.02 -4.84
C GLN A 132 -3.87 -12.99 -4.55
N LEU A 133 -4.88 -12.56 -3.80
CA LEU A 133 -6.02 -13.40 -3.47
C LEU A 133 -6.84 -13.79 -4.71
N PRO A 134 -7.28 -12.86 -5.58
CA PRO A 134 -7.98 -13.27 -6.80
C PRO A 134 -7.08 -14.07 -7.74
N ALA A 135 -5.77 -13.77 -7.84
CA ALA A 135 -4.83 -14.57 -8.64
C ALA A 135 -4.78 -16.03 -8.18
N VAL A 136 -4.75 -16.28 -6.87
CA VAL A 136 -4.79 -17.63 -6.27
C VAL A 136 -6.11 -18.35 -6.55
N LEU A 137 -7.23 -17.63 -6.53
CA LEU A 137 -8.56 -18.20 -6.74
C LEU A 137 -8.89 -18.54 -8.20
N ARG A 138 -8.23 -17.90 -9.18
CA ARG A 138 -8.35 -18.29 -10.59
C ARG A 138 -7.55 -19.54 -10.89
N ARG A 139 -7.80 -20.20 -12.03
CA ARG A 139 -7.01 -21.38 -12.44
C ARG A 139 -5.68 -20.98 -13.08
N GLN A 140 -5.71 -20.05 -14.03
CA GLN A 140 -4.57 -19.65 -14.85
C GLN A 140 -3.52 -18.86 -14.04
N VAL A 141 -2.30 -18.76 -14.58
CA VAL A 141 -1.23 -17.91 -14.04
C VAL A 141 -1.64 -16.44 -14.04
N SER A 142 -1.19 -15.66 -13.08
CA SER A 142 -1.29 -14.20 -13.11
C SER A 142 0.10 -13.58 -13.26
N VAL A 143 0.21 -12.56 -14.11
CA VAL A 143 1.47 -11.87 -14.40
C VAL A 143 1.46 -10.53 -13.66
N VAL A 144 2.49 -10.27 -12.85
CA VAL A 144 2.65 -9.06 -12.05
C VAL A 144 3.82 -8.24 -12.58
N VAL A 145 3.52 -7.10 -13.18
CA VAL A 145 4.52 -6.13 -13.64
C VAL A 145 4.83 -5.17 -12.50
N SER A 146 6.09 -5.06 -12.11
CA SER A 146 6.55 -4.14 -11.07
C SER A 146 7.89 -3.50 -11.48
N PRO A 147 8.17 -2.24 -11.14
CA PRO A 147 9.43 -1.61 -11.53
C PRO A 147 10.57 -1.94 -10.57
N LEU A 148 10.25 -2.47 -9.38
CA LEU A 148 11.20 -2.64 -8.28
C LEU A 148 11.70 -4.09 -8.21
N LYS A 149 12.82 -4.39 -8.90
CA LYS A 149 13.45 -5.72 -8.95
C LYS A 149 13.71 -6.31 -7.56
N ALA A 150 14.22 -5.49 -6.63
CA ALA A 150 14.48 -5.92 -5.25
C ALA A 150 13.21 -6.37 -4.52
N LEU A 151 12.08 -5.69 -4.76
CA LEU A 151 10.80 -6.03 -4.13
C LEU A 151 10.22 -7.33 -4.68
N MET A 152 10.48 -7.68 -5.95
CA MET A 152 10.00 -8.93 -6.54
C MET A 152 10.48 -10.16 -5.75
N GLY A 153 11.76 -10.18 -5.36
CA GLY A 153 12.35 -11.28 -4.59
C GLY A 153 11.68 -11.46 -3.24
N GLU A 154 11.43 -10.36 -2.52
CA GLU A 154 10.73 -10.37 -1.24
C GLU A 154 9.28 -10.87 -1.36
N GLN A 155 8.55 -10.40 -2.38
CA GLN A 155 7.16 -10.81 -2.63
C GLN A 155 7.07 -12.30 -2.96
N VAL A 156 7.94 -12.79 -3.86
CA VAL A 156 8.00 -14.21 -4.22
C VAL A 156 8.39 -15.06 -3.02
N SER A 157 9.40 -14.66 -2.25
CA SER A 157 9.81 -15.36 -1.03
C SER A 157 8.66 -15.46 -0.01
N ALA A 158 7.88 -14.39 0.15
CA ALA A 158 6.71 -14.37 1.04
C ALA A 158 5.55 -15.26 0.55
N LEU A 159 5.36 -15.40 -0.76
CA LEU A 159 4.39 -16.32 -1.35
C LEU A 159 4.82 -17.78 -1.22
N LEU A 160 6.10 -18.08 -1.47
CA LEU A 160 6.66 -19.42 -1.34
C LEU A 160 6.60 -19.94 0.10
N ARG A 161 6.87 -19.08 1.11
CA ARG A 161 6.67 -19.43 2.53
C ARG A 161 5.23 -19.83 2.86
N ARG A 162 4.25 -19.30 2.11
CA ARG A 162 2.82 -19.64 2.22
C ARG A 162 2.44 -20.82 1.31
N LYS A 163 3.42 -21.51 0.72
CA LYS A 163 3.22 -22.62 -0.23
C LYS A 163 2.44 -22.22 -1.48
N ILE A 164 2.47 -20.94 -1.87
CA ILE A 164 1.90 -20.45 -3.12
C ILE A 164 3.00 -20.49 -4.19
N PRO A 165 2.88 -21.32 -5.25
CA PRO A 165 3.90 -21.43 -6.28
C PRO A 165 4.06 -20.09 -7.01
N SER A 166 5.22 -19.45 -6.86
CA SER A 166 5.47 -18.12 -7.43
C SER A 166 6.91 -17.98 -7.85
N SER A 167 7.16 -17.17 -8.87
CA SER A 167 8.51 -16.90 -9.36
C SER A 167 8.63 -15.47 -9.87
N PHE A 168 9.85 -15.03 -10.14
CA PHE A 168 10.13 -13.74 -10.77
C PHE A 168 11.09 -13.89 -11.95
N ILE A 169 11.02 -12.98 -12.91
CA ILE A 169 11.93 -12.93 -14.07
C ILE A 169 12.36 -11.48 -14.27
N ASN A 170 13.67 -11.23 -14.17
CA ASN A 170 14.31 -9.95 -14.40
C ASN A 170 15.69 -10.12 -15.06
N SER A 171 16.38 -9.02 -15.35
CA SER A 171 17.72 -9.05 -15.97
C SER A 171 18.79 -9.74 -15.13
N ASP A 172 18.67 -9.69 -13.81
CA ASP A 172 19.75 -9.98 -12.86
C ASP A 172 19.92 -11.48 -12.59
N ILE A 173 18.96 -12.30 -13.04
CA ILE A 173 19.00 -13.75 -12.93
C ILE A 173 19.92 -14.34 -14.02
N ASP A 174 20.70 -15.35 -13.66
CA ASP A 174 21.52 -16.12 -14.62
C ASP A 174 20.68 -16.82 -15.72
N VAL A 175 21.31 -17.14 -16.85
CA VAL A 175 20.68 -17.76 -18.01
C VAL A 175 20.07 -19.14 -17.69
N ASP A 176 20.76 -19.98 -16.91
CA ASP A 176 20.28 -21.33 -16.60
C ASP A 176 19.10 -21.30 -15.63
N GLU A 177 19.17 -20.40 -14.64
CA GLU A 177 18.06 -20.16 -13.69
C GLU A 177 16.84 -19.57 -14.42
N LYS A 178 17.04 -18.63 -15.36
CA LYS A 178 15.96 -18.14 -16.25
C LYS A 178 15.35 -19.30 -17.04
N ARG A 179 16.17 -20.17 -17.65
CA ARG A 179 15.70 -21.33 -18.43
C ARG A 179 14.89 -22.29 -17.57
N LEU A 180 15.28 -22.53 -16.32
CA LEU A 180 14.51 -23.33 -15.37
C LEU A 180 13.14 -22.69 -15.08
N ARG A 181 13.11 -21.39 -14.80
CA ARG A 181 11.86 -20.66 -14.50
C ARG A 181 10.89 -20.65 -15.68
N TYR A 182 11.37 -20.49 -16.91
CA TYR A 182 10.53 -20.61 -18.10
C TYR A 182 9.97 -22.02 -18.30
N ARG A 183 10.74 -23.07 -18.00
CA ARG A 183 10.24 -24.46 -18.03
C ARG A 183 9.10 -24.65 -17.01
N LEU A 184 9.30 -24.20 -15.77
CA LEU A 184 8.27 -24.26 -14.73
C LEU A 184 7.01 -23.47 -15.13
N LEU A 185 7.19 -22.32 -15.78
CA LEU A 185 6.11 -21.50 -16.30
C LEU A 185 5.32 -22.23 -17.40
N ALA A 186 6.01 -22.81 -18.38
CA ALA A 186 5.42 -23.56 -19.48
C ALA A 186 4.64 -24.80 -18.99
N SER A 187 5.12 -25.44 -17.92
CA SER A 187 4.46 -26.58 -17.27
C SER A 187 3.35 -26.19 -16.29
N ASN A 188 2.93 -24.92 -16.23
CA ASN A 188 1.89 -24.42 -15.32
C ASN A 188 2.18 -24.65 -13.82
N HIS A 189 3.44 -24.69 -13.41
CA HIS A 189 3.84 -24.83 -12.00
C HIS A 189 3.94 -23.50 -11.26
N ILE A 190 3.62 -22.38 -11.93
CA ILE A 190 3.70 -21.02 -11.36
C ILE A 190 2.31 -20.41 -11.31
N LYS A 191 1.90 -19.95 -10.13
CA LYS A 191 0.62 -19.28 -9.91
C LYS A 191 0.72 -17.77 -10.13
N LEU A 192 1.80 -17.17 -9.62
CA LEU A 192 2.12 -15.76 -9.83
C LEU A 192 3.53 -15.61 -10.41
N LEU A 193 3.62 -14.90 -11.54
CA LEU A 193 4.87 -14.54 -12.17
C LEU A 193 5.12 -13.05 -12.03
N TYR A 194 6.13 -12.66 -11.26
CA TYR A 194 6.60 -11.28 -11.21
C TYR A 194 7.57 -11.01 -12.37
N ALA A 195 7.37 -9.94 -13.12
CA ALA A 195 8.22 -9.60 -14.26
C ALA A 195 8.54 -8.10 -14.28
N ALA A 196 9.78 -7.78 -14.66
CA ALA A 196 10.15 -6.42 -14.99
C ALA A 196 9.59 -6.07 -16.38
N PRO A 197 9.12 -4.82 -16.63
CA PRO A 197 8.45 -4.45 -17.87
C PRO A 197 9.33 -4.66 -19.12
N GLU A 198 10.65 -4.50 -19.01
CA GLU A 198 11.60 -4.71 -20.11
C GLU A 198 11.58 -6.15 -20.66
N ARG A 199 11.10 -7.13 -19.87
CA ARG A 199 11.07 -8.54 -20.27
C ARG A 199 10.11 -8.82 -21.41
N PHE A 200 9.08 -8.00 -21.60
CA PHE A 200 8.15 -8.17 -22.70
C PHE A 200 8.71 -7.67 -24.05
N PHE A 201 9.85 -6.99 -24.04
CA PHE A 201 10.44 -6.34 -25.23
C PHE A 201 11.81 -6.93 -25.64
N VAL A 202 12.23 -8.03 -25.02
CA VAL A 202 13.49 -8.70 -25.35
C VAL A 202 13.47 -9.30 -26.75
N ARG A 203 14.62 -9.30 -27.44
CA ARG A 203 14.72 -9.83 -28.83
C ARG A 203 14.63 -11.35 -28.94
N ASN A 204 14.62 -12.09 -27.82
CA ASN A 204 14.54 -13.54 -27.84
C ASN A 204 13.13 -14.01 -28.23
N LEU A 205 13.01 -14.58 -29.44
CA LEU A 205 11.73 -15.02 -30.00
C LEU A 205 11.06 -16.13 -29.19
N ASN A 206 11.83 -17.09 -28.67
CA ASN A 206 11.28 -18.20 -27.89
C ASN A 206 10.64 -17.71 -26.59
N GLU A 207 11.28 -16.74 -25.94
CA GLU A 207 10.75 -16.13 -24.73
C GLU A 207 9.47 -15.34 -25.02
N GLN A 208 9.47 -14.51 -26.07
CA GLN A 208 8.27 -13.77 -26.45
C GLN A 208 7.10 -14.71 -26.77
N GLN A 209 7.37 -15.79 -27.50
CA GLN A 209 6.35 -16.77 -27.87
C GLN A 209 5.78 -17.48 -26.65
N LEU A 210 6.63 -17.87 -25.69
CA LEU A 210 6.21 -18.45 -24.42
C LEU A 210 5.38 -17.46 -23.60
N LEU A 211 5.81 -16.21 -23.46
CA LEU A 211 5.05 -15.20 -22.72
C LEU A 211 3.67 -14.95 -23.35
N ARG A 212 3.60 -14.87 -24.69
CA ARG A 212 2.34 -14.69 -25.43
C ARG A 212 1.38 -15.88 -25.30
N SER A 213 1.90 -17.10 -25.11
CA SER A 213 1.04 -18.29 -24.97
C SER A 213 0.41 -18.44 -23.58
N LEU A 214 0.85 -17.67 -22.57
CA LEU A 214 0.42 -17.83 -21.17
C LEU A 214 -1.07 -17.61 -20.94
N ARG A 215 -1.72 -16.72 -21.71
CA ARG A 215 -3.14 -16.33 -21.53
C ARG A 215 -3.51 -16.15 -20.04
N PRO A 216 -2.86 -15.20 -19.33
CA PRO A 216 -2.94 -15.11 -17.89
C PRO A 216 -4.36 -14.75 -17.41
N ALA A 217 -4.72 -15.17 -16.20
CA ALA A 217 -5.98 -14.80 -15.55
C ALA A 217 -6.07 -13.28 -15.36
N PHE A 218 -4.95 -12.66 -14.98
CA PHE A 218 -4.82 -11.23 -14.75
C PHE A 218 -3.47 -10.72 -15.23
N LEU A 219 -3.46 -9.50 -15.75
CA LEU A 219 -2.27 -8.67 -15.85
C LEU A 219 -2.30 -7.65 -14.71
N VAL A 220 -1.49 -7.87 -13.69
CA VAL A 220 -1.37 -6.97 -12.54
C VAL A 220 -0.27 -5.96 -12.84
N ILE A 221 -0.56 -4.68 -12.63
CA ILE A 221 0.39 -3.58 -12.85
C ILE A 221 0.57 -2.85 -11.53
N ASP A 222 1.72 -3.07 -10.90
CA ASP A 222 2.15 -2.36 -9.70
C ASP A 222 2.86 -1.06 -10.10
N GLU A 223 2.72 -0.04 -9.25
CA GLU A 223 3.12 1.34 -9.53
C GLU A 223 2.63 1.84 -10.91
N ALA A 224 1.32 1.70 -11.14
CA ALA A 224 0.69 2.05 -12.40
C ALA A 224 0.87 3.52 -12.81
N HIS A 225 1.26 4.41 -11.90
CA HIS A 225 1.61 5.80 -12.25
C HIS A 225 2.83 5.89 -13.18
N CYS A 226 3.69 4.86 -13.26
CA CYS A 226 4.85 4.82 -14.16
C CYS A 226 4.46 4.84 -15.66
N VAL A 227 3.19 4.63 -16.01
CA VAL A 227 2.70 4.75 -17.40
C VAL A 227 2.50 6.20 -17.82
N ASP A 228 2.39 7.13 -16.86
CA ASP A 228 2.13 8.53 -17.14
C ASP A 228 3.43 9.19 -17.61
N GLN A 229 3.50 9.47 -18.92
CA GLN A 229 4.68 10.09 -19.55
C GLN A 229 5.07 11.45 -18.97
N TRP A 230 4.16 12.07 -18.23
CA TRP A 230 4.37 13.35 -17.57
C TRP A 230 4.73 13.22 -16.08
N GLY A 231 4.67 12.01 -15.54
CA GLY A 231 5.05 11.69 -14.17
C GLY A 231 6.57 11.66 -13.98
N VAL A 232 7.03 11.95 -12.77
CA VAL A 232 8.46 11.92 -12.41
C VAL A 232 9.04 10.50 -12.53
N ASP A 233 8.21 9.48 -12.32
CA ASP A 233 8.58 8.07 -12.37
C ASP A 233 8.20 7.38 -13.69
N PHE A 234 8.01 8.14 -14.78
CA PHE A 234 7.70 7.58 -16.09
C PHE A 234 8.75 6.54 -16.52
N ARG A 235 8.26 5.42 -17.06
CA ARG A 235 9.10 4.40 -17.70
C ARG A 235 8.60 4.15 -19.12
N PRO A 236 9.44 4.29 -20.16
CA PRO A 236 9.04 4.02 -21.54
C PRO A 236 8.40 2.63 -21.72
N GLU A 237 8.89 1.62 -21.02
CA GLU A 237 8.37 0.25 -21.07
C GLU A 237 6.96 0.14 -20.43
N TYR A 238 6.66 0.96 -19.43
CA TYR A 238 5.32 1.05 -18.83
C TYR A 238 4.32 1.69 -19.80
N GLY A 239 4.72 2.73 -20.53
CA GLY A 239 3.88 3.37 -21.55
C GLY A 239 3.44 2.43 -22.68
N ARG A 240 4.13 1.29 -22.84
CA ARG A 240 3.86 0.27 -23.86
C ARG A 240 3.12 -0.96 -23.32
N LEU A 241 2.66 -0.95 -22.06
CA LEU A 241 1.97 -2.11 -21.46
C LEU A 241 0.63 -2.45 -22.13
N LYS A 242 0.02 -1.53 -22.88
CA LYS A 242 -1.13 -1.84 -23.74
C LYS A 242 -0.77 -2.90 -24.79
N GLU A 243 0.38 -2.74 -25.47
CA GLU A 243 0.85 -3.71 -26.48
C GLU A 243 1.10 -5.07 -25.83
N VAL A 244 1.67 -5.08 -24.62
CA VAL A 244 1.91 -6.30 -23.84
C VAL A 244 0.59 -6.99 -23.50
N ARG A 245 -0.40 -6.24 -23.02
CA ARG A 245 -1.73 -6.77 -22.72
C ARG A 245 -2.38 -7.40 -23.96
N GLU A 246 -2.35 -6.72 -25.10
CA GLU A 246 -2.89 -7.24 -26.37
C GLU A 246 -2.18 -8.54 -26.78
N ALA A 247 -0.85 -8.57 -26.68
CA ALA A 247 -0.04 -9.75 -26.98
C ALA A 247 -0.30 -10.94 -26.03
N LEU A 248 -0.74 -10.68 -24.81
CA LEU A 248 -1.15 -11.71 -23.82
C LEU A 248 -2.60 -12.19 -23.99
N GLY A 249 -3.30 -11.72 -25.03
CA GLY A 249 -4.70 -12.07 -25.27
C GLY A 249 -5.71 -11.22 -24.50
N SER A 250 -5.34 -9.97 -24.17
CA SER A 250 -6.18 -8.96 -23.53
C SER A 250 -6.79 -9.37 -22.17
N PRO A 251 -6.00 -9.91 -21.22
CA PRO A 251 -6.51 -10.26 -19.90
C PRO A 251 -7.04 -9.02 -19.14
N PRO A 252 -7.91 -9.21 -18.14
CA PRO A 252 -8.30 -8.14 -17.22
C PRO A 252 -7.07 -7.57 -16.51
N VAL A 253 -7.02 -6.25 -16.42
CA VAL A 253 -5.91 -5.52 -15.79
C VAL A 253 -6.26 -5.13 -14.37
N LEU A 254 -5.39 -5.48 -13.42
CA LEU A 254 -5.49 -5.02 -12.04
C LEU A 254 -4.36 -4.01 -11.78
N ALA A 255 -4.66 -2.72 -11.93
CA ALA A 255 -3.67 -1.65 -11.78
C ALA A 255 -3.67 -1.08 -10.35
N PHE A 256 -2.49 -0.84 -9.79
CA PHE A 256 -2.30 -0.36 -8.42
C PHE A 256 -1.32 0.81 -8.38
N THR A 257 -1.66 1.88 -7.67
CA THR A 257 -0.75 3.01 -7.42
C THR A 257 -0.96 3.60 -6.03
N ALA A 258 0.07 4.23 -5.47
CA ALA A 258 0.01 4.94 -4.18
C ALA A 258 -0.87 6.18 -4.24
N THR A 259 -0.66 6.96 -5.29
CA THR A 259 -1.18 8.31 -5.44
C THR A 259 -1.48 8.52 -6.93
N ALA A 260 -2.67 9.04 -7.22
CA ALA A 260 -3.07 9.48 -8.54
C ALA A 260 -4.31 10.37 -8.42
N GLY A 261 -4.20 11.66 -8.75
CA GLY A 261 -5.38 12.52 -8.94
C GLY A 261 -6.23 12.08 -10.13
N GLN A 262 -7.43 12.66 -10.30
CA GLN A 262 -8.39 12.23 -11.34
C GLN A 262 -7.79 12.23 -12.75
N ASP A 263 -7.13 13.33 -13.15
CA ASP A 263 -6.51 13.42 -14.47
C ASP A 263 -5.45 12.33 -14.69
N MET A 264 -4.69 11.97 -13.64
CA MET A 264 -3.70 10.90 -13.72
C MET A 264 -4.37 9.54 -13.82
N GLN A 265 -5.46 9.31 -13.08
CA GLN A 265 -6.26 8.08 -13.19
C GLN A 265 -6.72 7.87 -14.63
N GLU A 266 -7.30 8.88 -15.28
CA GLU A 266 -7.74 8.81 -16.68
C GLU A 266 -6.58 8.51 -17.64
N ARG A 267 -5.43 9.18 -17.45
CA ARG A 267 -4.23 8.90 -18.26
C ARG A 267 -3.72 7.47 -18.08
N ILE A 268 -3.70 6.96 -16.84
CA ILE A 268 -3.32 5.56 -16.55
C ILE A 268 -4.26 4.61 -17.28
N LEU A 269 -5.58 4.79 -17.15
CA LEU A 269 -6.57 3.92 -17.77
C LEU A 269 -6.46 3.92 -19.30
N LYS A 270 -6.30 5.11 -19.90
CA LYS A 270 -6.12 5.26 -21.35
C LYS A 270 -4.83 4.62 -21.83
N SER A 271 -3.71 4.84 -21.13
CA SER A 271 -2.40 4.27 -21.48
C SER A 271 -2.41 2.74 -21.42
N LEU A 272 -3.12 2.15 -20.46
CA LEU A 272 -3.28 0.70 -20.30
C LEU A 272 -4.37 0.08 -21.20
N GLY A 273 -5.09 0.90 -21.96
CA GLY A 273 -6.18 0.47 -22.84
C GLY A 273 -7.44 -0.01 -22.11
N ILE A 274 -7.67 0.44 -20.89
CA ILE A 274 -8.80 0.03 -20.01
C ILE A 274 -9.65 1.23 -19.57
N PRO A 275 -10.19 2.05 -20.50
CA PRO A 275 -10.92 3.28 -20.15
C PRO A 275 -12.15 3.03 -19.26
N ASP A 276 -12.78 1.87 -19.38
CA ASP A 276 -14.00 1.49 -18.63
C ASP A 276 -13.70 0.76 -17.30
N ALA A 277 -12.44 0.74 -16.85
CA ALA A 277 -12.07 0.07 -15.61
C ALA A 277 -12.72 0.72 -14.38
N GLN A 278 -13.10 -0.11 -13.41
CA GLN A 278 -13.63 0.39 -12.15
C GLN A 278 -12.52 0.98 -11.28
N VAL A 279 -12.69 2.22 -10.84
CA VAL A 279 -11.70 2.94 -10.03
C VAL A 279 -12.06 2.88 -8.55
N PHE A 280 -11.12 2.42 -7.73
CA PHE A 280 -11.23 2.36 -6.27
C PHE A 280 -10.21 3.31 -5.63
N VAL A 281 -10.68 4.46 -5.15
CA VAL A 281 -9.85 5.42 -4.40
C VAL A 281 -10.06 5.20 -2.90
N ARG A 282 -9.00 4.84 -2.17
CA ARG A 282 -9.10 4.42 -0.76
C ARG A 282 -7.94 4.94 0.09
N GLY A 283 -8.21 5.24 1.36
CA GLY A 283 -7.16 5.61 2.33
C GLY A 283 -6.52 6.97 2.09
N VAL A 284 -7.06 7.78 1.18
CA VAL A 284 -6.66 9.19 0.98
C VAL A 284 -6.98 10.00 2.23
N ASP A 285 -8.19 9.83 2.79
CA ASP A 285 -8.55 10.48 4.04
C ASP A 285 -7.92 9.76 5.24
N ARG A 286 -7.11 10.50 5.99
CA ARG A 286 -6.42 10.06 7.22
C ARG A 286 -6.93 10.90 8.39
N PRO A 287 -8.07 10.54 9.01
CA PRO A 287 -8.74 11.38 10.00
C PRO A 287 -7.90 11.57 11.27
N ASN A 288 -6.94 10.68 11.53
CA ASN A 288 -6.02 10.78 12.65
C ASN A 288 -4.87 11.81 12.47
N ILE A 289 -4.74 12.42 11.28
CA ILE A 289 -3.68 13.40 10.99
C ILE A 289 -4.29 14.79 10.82
N ALA A 290 -4.20 15.68 11.80
CA ALA A 290 -4.64 17.07 11.64
C ALA A 290 -3.78 17.82 10.61
N LEU A 291 -4.41 18.60 9.72
CA LEU A 291 -3.68 19.35 8.68
C LEU A 291 -3.60 20.83 9.04
N CYS A 292 -2.40 21.40 9.13
CA CYS A 292 -2.19 22.79 9.55
C CYS A 292 -1.38 23.58 8.52
N ARG A 293 -2.04 24.44 7.74
CA ARG A 293 -1.37 25.45 6.92
C ARG A 293 -0.97 26.64 7.79
N TRP A 294 0.32 26.93 7.87
CA TRP A 294 0.86 28.00 8.70
C TRP A 294 1.60 29.02 7.84
N SER A 295 1.01 30.22 7.72
CA SER A 295 1.62 31.35 7.04
C SER A 295 2.79 31.91 7.86
N VAL A 296 3.99 31.91 7.31
CA VAL A 296 5.21 32.39 7.94
C VAL A 296 6.20 32.87 6.87
N ALA A 297 6.89 33.99 7.12
CA ALA A 297 7.92 34.48 6.21
C ALA A 297 9.08 33.50 6.13
N VAL A 298 9.74 33.40 4.96
CA VAL A 298 10.77 32.37 4.71
C VAL A 298 11.92 32.40 5.71
N ASP A 299 12.32 33.60 6.15
CA ASP A 299 13.36 33.86 7.13
C ASP A 299 12.99 33.46 8.57
N GLU A 300 11.70 33.44 8.90
CA GLU A 300 11.19 33.03 10.21
C GLU A 300 10.96 31.51 10.32
N ARG A 301 10.90 30.80 9.18
CA ARG A 301 10.64 29.34 9.14
C ARG A 301 11.58 28.52 10.03
N PRO A 302 12.91 28.74 10.07
CA PRO A 302 13.79 27.97 10.96
C PRO A 302 13.39 28.08 12.44
N GLY A 303 13.02 29.29 12.89
CA GLY A 303 12.57 29.54 14.25
C GLY A 303 11.25 28.83 14.58
N VAL A 304 10.29 28.87 13.66
CA VAL A 304 9.01 28.16 13.81
C VAL A 304 9.22 26.64 13.84
N ILE A 305 10.10 26.09 12.98
CA ILE A 305 10.44 24.66 12.99
C ILE A 305 11.11 24.27 14.32
N ALA A 306 12.00 25.11 14.86
CA ALA A 306 12.60 24.88 16.18
C ALA A 306 11.55 24.85 17.30
N GLN A 307 10.57 25.76 17.27
CA GLN A 307 9.45 25.75 18.23
C GLN A 307 8.60 24.48 18.13
N LEU A 308 8.28 24.05 16.90
CA LEU A 308 7.55 22.81 16.63
C LEU A 308 8.31 21.57 17.11
N CYS A 309 9.63 21.53 16.91
CA CYS A 309 10.48 20.44 17.38
C CYS A 309 10.55 20.32 18.91
N ARG A 310 10.23 21.39 19.64
CA ARG A 310 10.18 21.42 21.12
C ARG A 310 8.80 21.04 21.68
N VAL A 311 7.78 20.84 20.84
CA VAL A 311 6.47 20.37 21.30
C VAL A 311 6.63 18.98 21.92
N ARG A 312 6.11 18.82 23.15
CA ARG A 312 6.10 17.54 23.84
C ARG A 312 5.14 16.60 23.12
N MET A 313 5.59 15.38 22.84
CA MET A 313 4.79 14.36 22.14
C MET A 313 4.66 13.10 23.01
N PRO A 314 3.46 12.49 23.08
CA PRO A 314 3.27 11.22 23.76
C PRO A 314 4.00 10.09 23.03
N SER A 315 4.30 9.01 23.75
CA SER A 315 4.78 7.73 23.17
C SER A 315 6.07 7.80 22.32
N ARG A 316 7.07 8.61 22.70
CA ARG A 316 8.32 8.79 21.92
C ARG A 316 8.05 9.12 20.45
N GLY A 317 7.10 10.03 20.20
CA GLY A 317 6.71 10.45 18.86
C GLY A 317 7.89 10.99 18.04
N LYS A 318 7.90 10.68 16.74
CA LYS A 318 8.96 11.12 15.81
C LYS A 318 8.52 12.29 14.94
N VAL A 319 9.50 13.09 14.48
CA VAL A 319 9.33 14.26 13.63
C VAL A 319 10.04 14.07 12.29
N MET A 320 9.34 14.39 11.21
CA MET A 320 9.90 14.43 9.85
C MET A 320 9.78 15.84 9.29
N ILE A 321 10.87 16.36 8.71
CA ILE A 321 10.92 17.72 8.18
C ILE A 321 11.31 17.66 6.70
N PHE A 322 10.37 17.98 5.81
CA PHE A 322 10.57 18.01 4.37
C PHE A 322 11.10 19.38 3.92
N VAL A 323 12.22 19.35 3.20
CA VAL A 323 12.87 20.53 2.60
C VAL A 323 13.04 20.33 1.08
N PRO A 324 12.87 21.39 0.27
CA PRO A 324 12.92 21.27 -1.18
C PRO A 324 14.34 21.07 -1.72
N THR A 325 15.37 21.62 -1.05
CA THR A 325 16.75 21.56 -1.53
C THR A 325 17.73 21.19 -0.41
N ARG A 326 18.89 20.66 -0.80
CA ARG A 326 19.97 20.34 0.14
C ARG A 326 20.49 21.59 0.85
N LYS A 327 20.66 22.69 0.13
CA LYS A 327 21.09 23.97 0.69
C LYS A 327 20.17 24.44 1.83
N ILE A 328 18.85 24.31 1.66
CA ILE A 328 17.89 24.64 2.72
C ILE A 328 17.98 23.64 3.88
N GLY A 329 18.12 22.35 3.59
CA GLY A 329 18.29 21.32 4.61
C GLY A 329 19.53 21.50 5.48
N GLU A 330 20.68 21.82 4.87
CA GLU A 330 21.94 22.09 5.56
C GLU A 330 21.86 23.35 6.43
N ALA A 331 21.27 24.44 5.89
CA ALA A 331 21.06 25.67 6.65
C ALA A 331 20.12 25.45 7.85
N LEU A 332 19.03 24.70 7.63
CA LEU A 332 18.09 24.35 8.70
C LEU A 332 18.75 23.45 9.75
N GLN A 333 19.53 22.45 9.33
CA GLN A 333 20.27 21.57 10.24
C GLN A 333 21.21 22.38 11.14
N LYS A 334 21.95 23.33 10.55
CA LYS A 334 22.84 24.23 11.30
C LYS A 334 22.06 25.05 12.33
N HIS A 335 20.99 25.72 11.90
CA HIS A 335 20.15 26.53 12.79
C HIS A 335 19.56 25.71 13.96
N LEU A 336 19.03 24.51 13.68
CA LEU A 336 18.51 23.63 14.72
C LEU A 336 19.60 23.17 15.68
N SER A 337 20.82 22.90 15.18
CA SER A 337 21.96 22.52 16.01
C SER A 337 22.39 23.65 16.95
N GLU A 338 22.44 24.90 16.46
CA GLU A 338 22.72 26.10 17.27
C GLU A 338 21.67 26.29 18.39
N GLN A 339 20.45 25.82 18.15
CA GLN A 339 19.34 25.82 19.10
C GLN A 339 19.29 24.60 20.03
N GLY A 340 20.33 23.75 20.02
CA GLY A 340 20.45 22.54 20.83
C GLY A 340 19.63 21.34 20.34
N LEU A 341 19.04 21.42 19.14
CA LEU A 341 18.18 20.39 18.55
C LEU A 341 18.96 19.56 17.52
N ARG A 342 19.53 18.44 17.96
CA ARG A 342 20.23 17.51 17.06
C ARG A 342 19.25 16.87 16.07
N THR A 343 19.34 17.29 14.81
CA THR A 343 18.44 16.83 13.74
C THR A 343 19.25 16.40 12.52
N PRO A 344 19.48 15.09 12.33
CA PRO A 344 20.18 14.58 11.14
C PRO A 344 19.46 14.97 9.84
N PHE A 345 20.23 15.24 8.79
CA PHE A 345 19.71 15.52 7.46
C PHE A 345 19.97 14.35 6.52
N TYR A 346 18.91 13.72 6.03
CA TYR A 346 18.97 12.63 5.06
C TYR A 346 18.76 13.14 3.63
N HIS A 347 19.69 12.80 2.75
CA HIS A 347 19.57 13.01 1.31
C HIS A 347 20.35 11.93 0.54
N SER A 348 20.12 11.83 -0.76
CA SER A 348 20.71 10.79 -1.63
C SER A 348 22.24 10.78 -1.68
N GLN A 349 22.91 11.87 -1.31
CA GLN A 349 24.38 12.02 -1.28
C GLN A 349 24.96 12.00 0.15
N LEU A 350 24.18 11.56 1.14
CA LEU A 350 24.67 11.49 2.52
C LEU A 350 25.66 10.32 2.67
N GLY A 351 26.96 10.61 2.60
CA GLY A 351 28.02 9.61 2.83
C GLY A 351 27.82 8.30 2.06
N ASP A 352 28.33 7.21 2.62
CA ASP A 352 28.22 5.88 2.00
C ASP A 352 26.86 5.21 2.27
N ALA A 353 26.55 4.16 1.51
CA ALA A 353 25.30 3.38 1.66
C ALA A 353 25.04 2.94 3.11
N TRP A 354 26.09 2.52 3.82
CA TRP A 354 26.01 2.11 5.22
C TRP A 354 25.58 3.26 6.16
N LYS A 355 26.09 4.49 5.97
CA LYS A 355 25.70 5.64 6.81
C LYS A 355 24.23 5.99 6.63
N ARG A 356 23.73 5.92 5.40
CA ARG A 356 22.30 6.11 5.09
C ARG A 356 21.45 5.05 5.77
N GLU A 357 21.82 3.78 5.61
CA GLU A 357 21.12 2.66 6.24
C GLU A 357 21.12 2.76 7.77
N GLN A 358 22.24 3.11 8.39
CA GLN A 358 22.32 3.28 9.84
C GLN A 358 21.45 4.41 10.35
N LEU A 359 21.41 5.55 9.65
CA LEU A 359 20.52 6.65 10.02
C LEU A 359 19.05 6.22 9.94
N LEU A 360 18.69 5.44 8.91
CA LEU A 360 17.35 4.86 8.78
C LEU A 360 17.01 3.94 9.95
N LYS A 361 17.89 3.01 10.31
CA LYS A 361 17.69 2.11 11.44
C LYS A 361 17.58 2.86 12.77
N ARG A 362 18.38 3.92 12.96
CA ARG A 362 18.30 4.77 14.16
C ARG A 362 16.99 5.56 14.22
N PHE A 363 16.48 6.00 13.08
CA PHE A 363 15.20 6.68 13.00
C PHE A 363 14.02 5.71 13.14
N SER A 364 14.08 4.49 12.59
CA SER A 364 13.04 3.47 12.75
C SER A 364 13.01 2.85 14.16
N GLY A 365 14.09 3.00 14.92
CA GLY A 365 14.21 2.44 16.28
C GLY A 365 14.91 1.08 16.34
N GLU A 366 15.40 0.60 15.20
CA GLU A 366 16.15 -0.66 15.05
C GLU A 366 17.62 -0.54 15.49
N SER A 367 18.16 0.68 15.58
CA SER A 367 19.55 0.93 15.97
C SER A 367 19.67 2.05 17.00
N ARG A 368 20.74 2.00 17.80
CA ARG A 368 21.05 2.95 18.87
C ARG A 368 22.28 3.80 18.49
N PRO A 369 22.36 5.07 18.92
CA PRO A 369 21.33 5.83 19.64
C PRO A 369 20.17 6.21 18.73
N GLU A 370 18.93 6.08 19.23
CA GLU A 370 17.74 6.42 18.46
C GLU A 370 17.72 7.90 18.05
N VAL A 371 17.12 8.17 16.90
CA VAL A 371 16.85 9.53 16.41
C VAL A 371 15.33 9.72 16.40
N ASP A 372 14.87 10.85 16.94
CA ASP A 372 13.46 11.21 17.01
C ASP A 372 13.08 12.29 16.00
N ARG A 373 14.04 12.97 15.37
CA ARG A 373 13.80 14.02 14.37
C ARG A 373 14.70 13.83 13.16
N ILE A 374 14.17 14.01 11.96
CA ILE A 374 14.95 13.92 10.73
C ILE A 374 14.54 15.02 9.74
N ILE A 375 15.53 15.68 9.14
CA ILE A 375 15.33 16.52 7.95
C ILE A 375 15.51 15.61 6.73
N CYS A 376 14.71 15.83 5.71
CA CYS A 376 14.75 15.03 4.50
C CYS A 376 14.27 15.80 3.27
N THR A 377 14.77 15.40 2.10
CA THR A 377 14.17 15.79 0.81
C THR A 377 13.11 14.77 0.39
N SER A 378 12.35 15.05 -0.68
CA SER A 378 11.36 14.11 -1.25
C SER A 378 11.92 12.72 -1.57
N ALA A 379 13.24 12.61 -1.81
CA ALA A 379 13.94 11.33 -1.99
C ALA A 379 13.90 10.41 -0.75
N PHE A 380 13.61 10.95 0.43
CA PHE A 380 13.40 10.17 1.65
C PHE A 380 11.93 9.74 1.72
N GLY A 381 11.63 8.53 1.27
CA GLY A 381 10.26 8.09 1.49
C GLY A 381 9.74 6.80 0.90
N MET A 382 10.28 6.32 -0.21
CA MET A 382 9.79 5.06 -0.74
C MET A 382 10.24 3.91 0.17
N GLY A 383 9.29 3.15 0.72
CA GLY A 383 9.56 1.90 1.45
C GLY A 383 9.74 1.97 2.97
N LEU A 384 9.83 3.15 3.60
CA LEU A 384 9.96 3.25 5.06
C LEU A 384 8.60 3.21 5.78
N ASP A 385 8.41 2.23 6.67
CA ASP A 385 7.20 2.07 7.47
C ASP A 385 7.43 2.36 8.95
N ILE A 386 7.36 3.65 9.32
CA ILE A 386 7.56 4.12 10.69
C ILE A 386 6.20 4.41 11.31
N LYS A 387 5.81 3.60 12.29
CA LYS A 387 4.47 3.62 12.88
C LYS A 387 4.16 4.90 13.66
N ASN A 388 5.16 5.44 14.38
CA ASN A 388 4.97 6.46 15.42
C ASN A 388 5.42 7.88 15.02
N VAL A 389 5.43 8.23 13.73
CA VAL A 389 5.64 9.63 13.30
C VAL A 389 4.43 10.46 13.73
N ARG A 390 4.66 11.47 14.59
CA ARG A 390 3.61 12.34 15.15
C ARG A 390 3.53 13.70 14.49
N LEU A 391 4.64 14.21 14.00
CA LEU A 391 4.69 15.53 13.38
C LEU A 391 5.44 15.44 12.04
N VAL A 392 4.76 15.83 10.97
CA VAL A 392 5.39 16.03 9.66
C VAL A 392 5.35 17.52 9.36
N ILE A 393 6.49 18.12 9.05
CA ILE A 393 6.63 19.55 8.78
C ILE A 393 7.13 19.71 7.35
N HIS A 394 6.48 20.53 6.55
CA HIS A 394 6.96 20.89 5.23
C HIS A 394 7.44 22.33 5.26
N TRP A 395 8.70 22.56 4.87
CA TRP A 395 9.28 23.90 4.73
C TRP A 395 8.48 24.80 3.79
N GLN A 396 7.91 24.20 2.76
CA GLN A 396 6.99 24.79 1.79
C GLN A 396 6.15 23.67 1.19
N HIS A 397 5.15 24.00 0.37
CA HIS A 397 4.45 22.96 -0.38
C HIS A 397 5.37 22.23 -1.36
N PRO A 398 5.17 20.91 -1.57
CA PRO A 398 5.88 20.17 -2.59
C PRO A 398 5.36 20.53 -4.00
N SER A 399 5.95 19.91 -5.02
CA SER A 399 5.65 20.19 -6.43
C SER A 399 4.28 19.72 -6.87
N SER A 400 3.67 18.75 -6.17
CA SER A 400 2.36 18.19 -6.51
C SER A 400 1.54 17.85 -5.27
N ILE A 401 0.23 17.64 -5.46
CA ILE A 401 -0.68 17.21 -4.38
C ILE A 401 -0.41 15.75 -4.01
N GLU A 402 -0.02 14.93 -4.99
CA GLU A 402 0.44 13.55 -4.80
C GLU A 402 1.65 13.46 -3.87
N ASP A 403 2.68 14.28 -4.12
CA ASP A 403 3.87 14.36 -3.27
C ASP A 403 3.47 14.72 -1.84
N TYR A 404 2.61 15.72 -1.68
CA TYR A 404 2.12 16.13 -0.36
C TYR A 404 1.44 14.96 0.35
N LEU A 405 0.51 14.26 -0.31
CA LEU A 405 -0.18 13.08 0.26
C LEU A 405 0.80 11.98 0.68
N GLN A 406 1.81 11.71 -0.13
CA GLN A 406 2.82 10.69 0.16
C GLN A 406 3.73 11.09 1.33
N GLU A 407 4.09 12.37 1.42
CA GLU A 407 4.96 12.94 2.45
C GLU A 407 4.25 13.02 3.81
N PHE A 408 3.07 13.67 3.89
CA PHE A 408 2.34 13.78 5.15
C PHE A 408 1.70 12.45 5.58
N GLY A 409 1.36 11.56 4.64
CA GLY A 409 0.77 10.25 4.91
C GLY A 409 1.66 9.30 5.73
N ARG A 410 2.92 9.69 5.96
CA ARG A 410 3.88 9.04 6.87
C ARG A 410 3.53 9.21 8.34
N ALA A 411 2.80 10.28 8.69
CA ALA A 411 2.33 10.48 10.04
C ALA A 411 1.29 9.41 10.43
N GLY A 412 1.23 9.09 11.73
CA GLY A 412 0.09 8.42 12.33
C GLY A 412 -0.23 7.04 11.75
N ARG A 413 0.76 6.25 11.31
CA ARG A 413 0.51 4.92 10.72
C ARG A 413 0.02 3.88 11.73
N ASP A 414 0.28 4.11 13.01
CA ASP A 414 -0.35 3.41 14.14
C ASP A 414 -1.80 3.86 14.42
N GLY A 415 -2.36 4.77 13.61
CA GLY A 415 -3.72 5.29 13.76
C GLY A 415 -3.90 6.32 14.87
N LYS A 416 -2.83 6.68 15.60
CA LYS A 416 -2.88 7.68 16.68
C LYS A 416 -2.85 9.12 16.13
N ALA A 417 -3.28 10.07 16.96
CA ALA A 417 -3.26 11.49 16.64
C ALA A 417 -1.87 11.94 16.17
N SER A 418 -1.82 12.70 15.09
CA SER A 418 -0.62 13.26 14.48
C SER A 418 -0.97 14.57 13.78
N VAL A 419 0.03 15.38 13.43
CA VAL A 419 -0.16 16.67 12.75
C VAL A 419 0.76 16.76 11.54
N ALA A 420 0.22 17.23 10.42
CA ALA A 420 0.98 17.66 9.26
C ALA A 420 0.95 19.19 9.19
N VAL A 421 2.10 19.84 9.39
CA VAL A 421 2.27 21.28 9.24
C VAL A 421 2.83 21.59 7.85
N LEU A 422 2.18 22.52 7.16
CA LEU A 422 2.59 23.05 5.87
C LEU A 422 2.91 24.53 6.03
N LEU A 423 4.20 24.87 6.04
CA LEU A 423 4.62 26.28 6.05
C LEU A 423 4.42 26.87 4.66
N HIS A 424 4.00 28.12 4.59
CA HIS A 424 3.89 28.85 3.32
C HIS A 424 4.01 30.34 3.60
N ASP A 425 4.40 31.13 2.61
CA ASP A 425 4.44 32.59 2.74
C ASP A 425 3.24 33.22 2.01
N ARG A 426 2.19 33.61 2.73
CA ARG A 426 1.02 34.28 2.12
C ARG A 426 1.35 35.66 1.55
N SER A 427 2.34 36.35 2.10
CA SER A 427 2.79 37.64 1.59
C SER A 427 3.63 37.51 0.32
N ASN A 428 4.27 36.36 0.10
CA ASN A 428 5.15 36.13 -1.05
C ASN A 428 5.07 34.69 -1.59
N THR A 429 3.88 34.29 -2.04
CA THR A 429 3.65 32.97 -2.66
C THR A 429 4.56 32.74 -3.88
N ARG A 430 4.92 33.82 -4.61
CA ARG A 430 5.78 33.75 -5.80
C ARG A 430 7.17 33.18 -5.49
N ARG A 431 7.69 33.38 -4.28
CA ARG A 431 9.01 32.88 -3.88
C ARG A 431 9.04 31.36 -3.75
N ASP A 432 8.04 30.79 -3.09
CA ASP A 432 7.90 29.33 -2.93
C ASP A 432 7.68 28.66 -4.29
N ILE A 433 6.79 29.21 -5.11
CA ILE A 433 6.49 28.73 -6.48
C ILE A 433 7.72 28.83 -7.38
N GLY A 434 8.40 29.98 -7.38
CA GLY A 434 9.55 30.23 -8.26
C GLY A 434 10.72 29.27 -8.00
N LEU A 435 10.95 28.89 -6.75
CA LEU A 435 11.95 27.85 -6.42
C LEU A 435 11.59 26.51 -7.06
N LEU A 436 10.32 26.08 -6.96
CA LEU A 436 9.86 24.81 -7.52
C LEU A 436 9.87 24.82 -9.04
N GLN A 437 9.47 25.93 -9.67
CA GLN A 437 9.53 26.11 -11.13
C GLN A 437 10.97 26.03 -11.64
N PHE A 438 11.90 26.74 -10.99
CA PHE A 438 13.32 26.66 -11.33
C PHE A 438 13.87 25.23 -11.23
N MET A 439 13.47 24.48 -10.19
CA MET A 439 13.85 23.08 -10.04
C MET A 439 13.23 22.19 -11.12
N ALA A 440 11.96 22.44 -11.46
CA ALA A 440 11.25 21.71 -12.51
C ALA A 440 11.92 21.92 -13.88
N ASP A 441 12.26 23.16 -14.22
CA ASP A 441 12.91 23.53 -15.48
C ASP A 441 14.32 22.94 -15.58
N ARG A 442 15.10 22.98 -14.49
CA ARG A 442 16.41 22.29 -14.45
C ARG A 442 16.29 20.79 -14.64
N ALA A 443 15.29 20.16 -14.00
CA ALA A 443 15.07 18.73 -14.15
C ALA A 443 14.67 18.34 -15.58
N VAL A 444 13.88 19.20 -16.25
CA VAL A 444 13.51 19.01 -17.66
C VAL A 444 14.71 19.25 -18.59
N GLY A 445 15.49 20.32 -18.38
CA GLY A 445 16.67 20.62 -19.20
C GLY A 445 17.78 19.57 -19.11
N ASN A 446 17.86 18.85 -17.98
CA ASN A 446 18.78 17.72 -17.82
C ASN A 446 18.25 16.41 -18.43
N ALA A 447 16.96 16.33 -18.75
CA ALA A 447 16.38 15.16 -19.39
C ALA A 447 16.67 15.23 -20.90
N GLN A 448 17.13 14.13 -21.49
CA GLN A 448 17.40 14.02 -22.92
C GLN A 448 16.08 13.91 -23.72
N LEU A 449 15.27 14.97 -23.68
CA LEU A 449 13.96 15.06 -24.31
C LEU A 449 14.02 15.93 -25.57
N SER A 450 13.11 15.69 -26.53
CA SER A 450 12.92 16.62 -27.64
C SER A 450 12.39 17.98 -27.15
N PRO A 451 12.58 19.08 -27.90
CA PRO A 451 12.09 20.40 -27.49
C PRO A 451 10.59 20.44 -27.18
N ALA A 452 9.79 19.71 -27.95
CA ALA A 452 8.34 19.63 -27.75
C ALA A 452 7.97 18.87 -26.45
N GLU A 453 8.65 17.75 -26.17
CA GLU A 453 8.46 16.98 -24.94
C GLU A 453 8.94 17.73 -23.71
N ALA A 454 10.07 18.45 -23.82
CA ALA A 454 10.59 19.28 -22.75
C ALA A 454 9.60 20.41 -22.38
N LEU A 455 9.05 21.11 -23.38
CA LEU A 455 8.05 22.15 -23.15
C LEU A 455 6.78 21.59 -22.49
N ALA A 456 6.28 20.45 -22.98
CA ALA A 456 5.10 19.82 -22.41
C ALA A 456 5.34 19.32 -20.98
N ALA A 457 6.52 18.75 -20.68
CA ALA A 457 6.91 18.33 -19.34
C ALA A 457 7.05 19.52 -18.36
N SER A 458 7.65 20.63 -18.80
CA SER A 458 7.73 21.86 -17.99
C SER A 458 6.32 22.42 -17.70
N ASN A 459 5.47 22.54 -18.73
CA ASN A 459 4.07 22.99 -18.56
C ASN A 459 3.27 22.08 -17.61
N HIS A 460 3.46 20.76 -17.70
CA HIS A 460 2.81 19.82 -16.80
C HIS A 460 3.23 20.04 -15.34
N LYS A 461 4.55 20.13 -15.09
CA LYS A 461 5.08 20.40 -13.74
C LYS A 461 4.62 21.75 -13.20
N ALA A 462 4.64 22.80 -14.02
CA ALA A 462 4.13 24.12 -13.64
C ALA A 462 2.65 24.06 -13.23
N THR A 463 1.85 23.29 -13.96
CA THR A 463 0.43 23.08 -13.63
C THR A 463 0.25 22.34 -12.30
N GLN A 464 1.06 21.33 -12.00
CA GLN A 464 1.03 20.63 -10.71
C GLN A 464 1.41 21.55 -9.55
N ILE A 465 2.46 22.35 -9.73
CA ILE A 465 2.92 23.33 -8.73
C ILE A 465 1.82 24.35 -8.46
N ASP A 466 1.19 24.90 -9.50
CA ASP A 466 0.11 25.88 -9.37
C ASP A 466 -1.11 25.28 -8.66
N ARG A 467 -1.49 24.04 -8.98
CA ARG A 467 -2.59 23.33 -8.30
C ARG A 467 -2.32 23.17 -6.81
N MET A 468 -1.12 22.73 -6.43
CA MET A 468 -0.74 22.60 -5.02
C MET A 468 -0.72 23.97 -4.32
N ALA A 469 -0.18 25.00 -4.98
CA ALA A 469 -0.16 26.36 -4.46
C ALA A 469 -1.59 26.90 -4.20
N ARG A 470 -2.54 26.69 -5.12
CA ARG A 470 -3.96 27.03 -4.91
C ARG A 470 -4.59 26.29 -3.73
N LEU A 471 -4.22 25.03 -3.52
CA LEU A 471 -4.67 24.25 -2.36
C LEU A 471 -4.18 24.87 -1.04
N THR A 472 -2.99 25.46 -1.01
CA THR A 472 -2.46 26.13 0.19
C THR A 472 -3.23 27.40 0.57
N THR A 473 -3.90 28.03 -0.39
CA THR A 473 -4.66 29.28 -0.18
C THR A 473 -6.18 29.07 -0.23
N CYS A 474 -6.65 27.83 -0.38
CA CYS A 474 -8.06 27.53 -0.50
C CYS A 474 -8.85 28.01 0.73
N GLN A 475 -9.99 28.63 0.46
CA GLN A 475 -10.97 29.03 1.48
C GLN A 475 -11.86 27.82 1.77
N GLY A 476 -12.02 27.46 3.05
CA GLY A 476 -12.80 26.30 3.48
C GLY A 476 -11.95 25.14 4.02
N CYS A 477 -12.56 23.97 4.16
CA CYS A 477 -11.90 22.80 4.75
C CYS A 477 -10.77 22.28 3.85
N PHE A 478 -9.52 22.44 4.32
CA PHE A 478 -8.33 22.00 3.57
C PHE A 478 -8.33 20.48 3.32
N ARG A 479 -8.78 19.68 4.30
CA ARG A 479 -8.93 18.23 4.13
C ARG A 479 -9.91 17.87 3.03
N GLU A 480 -11.04 18.56 2.98
CA GLU A 480 -12.08 18.28 1.98
C GLU A 480 -11.59 18.62 0.57
N ALA A 481 -10.92 19.76 0.40
CA ALA A 481 -10.30 20.13 -0.87
C ALA A 481 -9.26 19.09 -1.32
N LEU A 482 -8.40 18.66 -0.39
CA LEU A 482 -7.38 17.64 -0.63
C LEU A 482 -7.98 16.28 -1.01
N VAL A 483 -8.99 15.80 -0.27
CA VAL A 483 -9.66 14.53 -0.57
C VAL A 483 -10.45 14.62 -1.87
N GLY A 484 -11.09 15.76 -2.14
CA GLY A 484 -11.83 16.03 -3.37
C GLY A 484 -10.97 15.94 -4.62
N TYR A 485 -9.71 16.35 -4.55
CA TYR A 485 -8.74 16.21 -5.66
C TYR A 485 -8.55 14.76 -6.12
N PHE A 486 -8.58 13.79 -5.21
CA PHE A 486 -8.40 12.37 -5.54
C PHE A 486 -9.71 11.64 -5.83
N MET A 487 -10.77 11.96 -5.10
CA MET A 487 -12.04 11.22 -5.16
C MET A 487 -13.03 11.80 -6.18
N GLY A 488 -12.90 13.07 -6.56
CA GLY A 488 -13.92 13.78 -7.32
C GLY A 488 -15.24 13.99 -6.57
N PRO A 489 -16.31 14.40 -7.28
CA PRO A 489 -17.64 14.45 -6.70
C PRO A 489 -18.08 13.04 -6.26
N ARG A 490 -18.29 12.85 -4.95
CA ARG A 490 -18.72 11.58 -4.36
C ARG A 490 -20.06 11.15 -4.98
N ARG A 491 -20.05 10.17 -5.89
CA ARG A 491 -21.23 9.35 -6.15
C ARG A 491 -21.34 8.35 -5.01
N ALA A 492 -22.36 8.51 -4.16
CA ALA A 492 -22.69 7.50 -3.18
C ALA A 492 -23.14 6.24 -3.93
N GLU A 493 -22.25 5.27 -4.10
CA GLU A 493 -22.66 3.95 -4.54
C GLU A 493 -23.54 3.33 -3.45
N ARG A 494 -24.83 3.15 -3.76
CA ARG A 494 -25.75 2.39 -2.91
C ARG A 494 -25.27 0.95 -2.87
N ARG A 495 -24.81 0.50 -1.70
CA ARG A 495 -24.40 -0.89 -1.47
C ARG A 495 -25.58 -1.81 -1.75
N SER A 496 -25.38 -2.82 -2.59
CA SER A 496 -26.35 -3.90 -2.74
C SER A 496 -26.41 -4.72 -1.44
N PHE A 497 -27.60 -5.25 -1.11
CA PHE A 497 -27.78 -6.06 0.11
C PHE A 497 -26.88 -7.30 0.11
N SER A 498 -26.63 -7.89 -1.07
CA SER A 498 -25.69 -9.00 -1.28
C SER A 498 -24.25 -8.64 -0.89
N THR A 499 -23.77 -7.45 -1.30
CA THR A 499 -22.45 -6.95 -0.93
C THR A 499 -22.35 -6.65 0.56
N TRP A 500 -23.39 -6.03 1.14
CA TRP A 500 -23.45 -5.76 2.58
C TRP A 500 -23.38 -7.04 3.42
N LEU A 501 -24.05 -8.11 2.99
CA LEU A 501 -24.01 -9.40 3.68
C LEU A 501 -22.60 -10.03 3.67
N LEU A 502 -21.88 -9.92 2.55
CA LEU A 502 -20.50 -10.41 2.45
C LEU A 502 -19.53 -9.57 3.28
N GLU A 503 -19.70 -8.25 3.32
CA GLU A 503 -18.92 -7.36 4.21
C GLU A 503 -19.11 -7.75 5.69
N LEU A 504 -20.33 -8.08 6.10
CA LEU A 504 -20.63 -8.49 7.48
C LEU A 504 -19.84 -9.72 7.91
N VAL A 505 -19.66 -10.69 7.00
CA VAL A 505 -19.01 -11.97 7.28
C VAL A 505 -17.51 -11.91 7.07
N PHE A 506 -17.05 -11.29 5.98
CA PHE A 506 -15.66 -11.35 5.54
C PHE A 506 -14.87 -10.06 5.72
N ALA A 507 -15.47 -8.91 6.00
CA ALA A 507 -14.75 -7.65 6.18
C ALA A 507 -14.78 -7.17 7.63
N ASP A 508 -13.75 -6.41 8.02
CA ASP A 508 -13.79 -5.62 9.24
C ASP A 508 -14.62 -4.36 8.99
N ARG A 509 -15.55 -4.09 9.90
CA ARG A 509 -16.19 -2.77 9.96
C ARG A 509 -15.14 -1.81 10.48
N GLY A 510 -14.55 -1.02 9.58
CA GLY A 510 -13.59 0.01 9.98
C GLY A 510 -14.16 0.81 11.15
N VAL A 511 -13.42 0.88 12.26
CA VAL A 511 -13.80 1.75 13.38
C VAL A 511 -13.88 3.15 12.81
N GLN A 512 -15.08 3.76 12.82
CA GLN A 512 -15.20 5.20 12.59
C GLN A 512 -14.41 5.88 13.70
N GLN A 513 -13.14 6.19 13.44
CA GLN A 513 -12.38 7.06 14.32
C GLN A 513 -13.18 8.35 14.42
N GLN A 514 -13.60 8.70 15.63
CA GLN A 514 -14.17 10.01 15.92
C GLN A 514 -13.28 11.06 15.26
N ARG A 515 -13.89 12.01 14.55
CA ARG A 515 -13.15 13.06 13.85
C ARG A 515 -12.34 13.85 14.88
N ALA A 516 -11.06 13.52 15.00
CA ALA A 516 -10.07 14.38 15.63
C ALA A 516 -10.00 15.72 14.86
N ASP A 517 -9.39 16.71 15.49
CA ASP A 517 -9.16 18.03 14.94
C ASP A 517 -8.78 18.02 13.44
N CYS A 518 -9.70 18.50 12.59
CA CYS A 518 -9.69 18.21 11.15
C CYS A 518 -8.56 18.92 10.37
N CYS A 519 -8.58 20.26 10.36
CA CYS A 519 -7.59 21.12 9.73
C CYS A 519 -7.62 22.54 10.29
N ASP A 520 -6.64 23.39 9.90
CA ASP A 520 -6.52 24.79 10.33
C ASP A 520 -7.80 25.60 10.12
N SER A 521 -8.44 25.42 8.97
CA SER A 521 -9.62 26.21 8.60
C SER A 521 -10.87 25.77 9.36
N CYS A 522 -11.02 24.47 9.65
CA CYS A 522 -12.08 23.99 10.55
C CYS A 522 -11.88 24.47 11.99
N GLN A 523 -10.64 24.74 12.40
CA GLN A 523 -10.26 25.17 13.73
C GLN A 523 -9.87 26.67 13.78
N GLN A 524 -10.32 27.45 12.80
CA GLN A 524 -9.93 28.86 12.64
C GLN A 524 -10.22 29.69 13.89
N ARG A 525 -11.35 29.45 14.57
CA ARG A 525 -11.72 30.15 15.83
C ARG A 525 -10.74 29.87 16.98
N PHE A 526 -10.18 28.66 17.03
CA PHE A 526 -9.18 28.30 18.04
C PHE A 526 -7.83 28.90 17.68
N ILE A 527 -7.41 28.76 16.42
CA ILE A 527 -6.12 29.26 15.92
C ILE A 527 -6.05 30.79 16.00
N SER A 528 -7.15 31.51 15.73
CA SER A 528 -7.17 32.97 15.84
C SER A 528 -7.00 33.47 17.28
N ARG A 529 -7.38 32.66 18.28
CA ARG A 529 -7.27 33.01 19.71
C ARG A 529 -5.96 32.56 20.34
N GLN A 530 -5.48 31.37 20.00
CA GLN A 530 -4.36 30.70 20.70
C GLN A 530 -3.12 30.51 19.82
N GLY A 531 -3.24 30.79 18.51
CA GLY A 531 -2.18 30.61 17.53
C GLY A 531 -2.03 29.17 16.99
N PRO A 532 -1.34 28.98 15.86
CA PRO A 532 -1.15 27.66 15.25
C PRO A 532 -0.34 26.70 16.12
N LEU A 533 0.64 27.19 16.89
CA LEU A 533 1.45 26.35 17.78
C LEU A 533 0.60 25.68 18.88
N ALA A 534 -0.37 26.42 19.44
CA ALA A 534 -1.30 25.87 20.42
C ALA A 534 -2.19 24.79 19.81
N PHE A 535 -2.58 24.95 18.54
CA PHE A 535 -3.34 23.92 17.82
C PHE A 535 -2.53 22.63 17.67
N VAL A 536 -1.26 22.74 17.25
CA VAL A 536 -0.36 21.56 17.16
C VAL A 536 -0.20 20.89 18.53
N ARG A 537 -0.02 21.69 19.61
CA ARG A 537 0.07 21.17 20.98
C ARG A 537 -1.20 20.45 21.42
N LYS A 538 -2.37 21.03 21.14
CA LYS A 538 -3.67 20.44 21.47
C LYS A 538 -3.78 19.04 20.84
N VAL A 539 -3.58 18.93 19.53
CA VAL A 539 -3.71 17.65 18.81
C VAL A 539 -2.71 16.60 19.27
N LEU A 540 -1.49 17.01 19.65
CA LEU A 540 -0.46 16.07 20.06
C LEU A 540 -0.53 15.71 21.55
N CYS A 541 -1.21 16.49 22.39
CA CYS A 541 -1.33 16.23 23.83
C CYS A 541 -2.65 15.55 24.21
N ASP A 542 -3.69 15.67 23.38
CA ASP A 542 -4.94 14.89 23.44
C ASP A 542 -4.69 13.43 22.97
#